data_AF-R6GTL9-F1
#
_entry.id   AF-R6GTL9-F1
#
_cell.length_a   1.000
_cell.length_b   1.000
_cell.length_c   1.000
_cell.angle_alpha   90.00
_cell.angle_beta   90.00
_cell.angle_gamma   90.00
#
_symmetry.space_group_name_H-M   'P 1'
#
loop_
_entity.id
_entity.type
_entity.pdbx_description
1 polymer ?
#
loop_
_entity_poly.entity_id
_entity_poly.type
_entity_poly.pdbx_seq_one_letter_code
_entity_poly.pdbx_strand_id
1 'polypeptide(L)'
;MDNKGMTITELLVSICIISIVLLLLFSLLIQVRSEDNKSSIQSNFIIDQSTMIKAIEEDVTDYGVKRVSACTLSEQGIDNSIIVSGYEDKYKCLKIEYKKDFLKSNIAFLSIYNYYTKYDYQNGKYVGKGETSWMISYKRGYYKEYNFDGSPKYQSFFADASTMKELPEEVDLSDASVLNFTALSENINAASLVFPIKNLTGEHYDVNIGFIYTGNNLFKCKANNATTNKFRCNCSSSNSLCNQIYE
;
A
#
# COMPACT_ATOMS: atom_id res chain seq x y z
N MET A 1 17.50 -57.10 49.98
CA MET A 1 16.73 -56.22 49.09
C MET A 1 17.28 -54.83 49.27
N ASP A 2 18.00 -54.35 48.26
CA ASP A 2 18.80 -53.13 48.27
C ASP A 2 17.92 -51.87 48.29
N ASN A 3 17.81 -51.22 49.44
CA ASN A 3 17.30 -49.84 49.52
C ASN A 3 18.48 -48.88 49.31
N LYS A 4 18.87 -48.66 48.05
CA LYS A 4 19.77 -47.56 47.69
C LYS A 4 18.99 -46.25 47.79
N GLY A 5 19.17 -45.55 48.91
CA GLY A 5 18.72 -44.17 49.06
C GLY A 5 19.41 -43.29 48.02
N MET A 6 18.60 -42.54 47.27
CA MET A 6 19.08 -41.56 46.30
C MET A 6 20.08 -40.62 46.99
N THR A 7 21.28 -40.49 46.45
CA THR A 7 22.29 -39.60 47.05
C THR A 7 21.93 -38.15 46.80
N ILE A 8 22.15 -37.27 47.79
CA ILE A 8 21.81 -35.83 47.72
C ILE A 8 22.39 -35.17 46.46
N THR A 9 23.54 -35.65 45.99
CA THR A 9 24.20 -35.24 44.74
C THR A 9 23.41 -35.60 43.48
N GLU A 10 22.83 -36.80 43.38
CA GLU A 10 21.95 -37.17 42.26
C GLU A 10 20.67 -36.32 42.23
N LEU A 11 20.16 -35.95 43.40
CA LEU A 11 18.99 -35.08 43.54
C LEU A 11 19.30 -33.66 43.02
N LEU A 12 20.48 -33.13 43.35
CA LEU A 12 20.94 -31.82 42.93
C LEU A 12 21.18 -31.76 41.40
N VAL A 13 21.83 -32.78 40.85
CA VAL A 13 22.06 -32.91 39.40
C VAL A 13 20.73 -33.01 38.63
N SER A 14 19.77 -33.79 39.15
CA SER A 14 18.45 -33.94 38.52
C SER A 14 17.69 -32.61 38.47
N ILE A 15 17.71 -31.82 39.55
CA ILE A 15 17.06 -30.49 39.58
C ILE A 15 17.73 -29.53 38.57
N CYS A 16 19.06 -29.54 38.48
CA CYS A 16 19.79 -28.73 37.50
C CYS A 16 19.41 -29.09 36.06
N ILE A 17 19.35 -30.39 35.73
CA ILE A 17 18.97 -30.86 34.39
C ILE A 17 17.53 -30.45 34.07
N ILE A 18 16.59 -30.69 34.99
CA ILE A 18 15.17 -30.32 34.80
C ILE A 18 15.03 -28.81 34.56
N SER A 19 15.78 -27.98 35.29
CA SER A 19 15.75 -26.52 35.15
C SER A 19 16.25 -26.07 33.77
N ILE A 20 17.34 -26.66 33.28
CA ILE A 20 17.88 -26.38 31.95
C ILE A 20 16.88 -26.81 30.87
N VAL A 21 16.29 -27.99 31.00
CA VAL A 21 15.29 -28.50 30.06
C VAL A 21 14.06 -27.59 30.02
N LEU A 22 13.57 -27.13 31.17
CA LEU A 22 12.44 -26.19 31.22
C LEU A 22 12.76 -24.87 30.55
N LEU A 23 13.94 -24.29 30.78
CA LEU A 23 14.36 -23.05 30.10
C LEU A 23 14.42 -23.22 28.58
N LEU A 24 14.95 -24.34 28.10
CA LEU A 24 14.99 -24.66 26.67
C LEU A 24 13.58 -24.80 26.07
N LEU A 25 12.67 -25.50 26.77
CA LEU A 25 11.29 -25.67 26.33
C LEU A 25 10.53 -24.33 26.29
N PHE A 26 10.72 -23.47 27.30
CA PHE A 26 10.13 -22.12 27.29
C PHE A 26 10.67 -21.27 26.15
N SER A 27 11.99 -21.32 25.90
CA SER A 27 12.60 -20.58 24.78
C SER A 27 12.05 -21.04 23.43
N LEU A 28 11.90 -22.35 23.24
CA LEU A 28 11.28 -22.93 22.04
C LEU A 28 9.82 -22.50 21.89
N LEU A 29 9.04 -22.53 22.97
CA LEU A 29 7.62 -22.14 22.91
C LEU A 29 7.45 -20.65 22.57
N ILE A 30 8.33 -19.79 23.11
CA ILE A 30 8.37 -18.36 22.74
C ILE A 30 8.74 -18.19 21.26
N GLN A 31 9.73 -18.94 20.76
CA GLN A 31 10.12 -18.91 19.36
C GLN A 31 9.00 -19.37 18.43
N VAL A 32 8.38 -20.52 18.71
CA VAL A 32 7.26 -21.05 17.90
C VAL A 32 6.10 -20.06 17.87
N ARG A 33 5.72 -19.49 19.03
CA ARG A 33 4.65 -18.49 19.09
C ARG A 33 5.00 -17.20 18.33
N SER A 34 6.25 -16.76 18.41
CA SER A 34 6.75 -15.62 17.64
C SER A 34 6.67 -15.88 16.14
N GLU A 35 7.06 -17.08 15.71
CA GLU A 35 7.02 -17.49 14.30
C GLU A 35 5.59 -17.63 13.77
N ASP A 36 4.69 -18.22 14.55
CA ASP A 36 3.28 -18.37 14.22
C ASP A 36 2.59 -17.00 14.07
N ASN A 37 2.87 -16.07 14.98
CA ASN A 37 2.39 -14.69 14.87
C ASN A 37 2.91 -14.00 13.60
N LYS A 38 4.21 -14.12 13.29
CA LYS A 38 4.77 -13.55 12.05
C LYS A 38 4.12 -14.16 10.81
N SER A 39 3.94 -15.48 10.79
CA SER A 39 3.31 -16.19 9.68
C SER A 39 1.85 -15.77 9.47
N SER A 40 1.09 -15.59 10.56
CA SER A 40 -0.28 -15.08 10.48
C SER A 40 -0.35 -13.64 9.98
N ILE A 41 0.56 -12.76 10.42
CA ILE A 41 0.63 -11.37 9.97
C ILE A 41 0.96 -11.30 8.48
N GLN A 42 1.97 -12.05 8.03
CA GLN A 42 2.34 -12.15 6.61
C GLN A 42 1.20 -12.71 5.76
N SER A 43 0.48 -13.72 6.24
CA SER A 43 -0.65 -14.30 5.51
C SER A 43 -1.79 -13.29 5.31
N ASN A 44 -2.18 -12.57 6.37
CA ASN A 44 -3.21 -11.53 6.28
C ASN A 44 -2.77 -10.41 5.33
N PHE A 45 -1.49 -10.04 5.37
CA PHE A 45 -0.92 -9.05 4.47
C PHE A 45 -1.07 -9.46 3.00
N ILE A 46 -0.70 -10.70 2.65
CA ILE A 46 -0.78 -11.21 1.28
C ILE A 46 -2.25 -11.24 0.79
N ILE A 47 -3.19 -11.59 1.68
CA ILE A 47 -4.63 -11.55 1.38
C ILE A 47 -5.08 -10.12 1.09
N ASP A 48 -4.64 -9.16 1.90
CA ASP A 48 -5.00 -7.76 1.76
C ASP A 48 -4.39 -7.13 0.50
N GLN A 49 -3.13 -7.45 0.20
CA GLN A 49 -2.46 -7.11 -1.06
C GLN A 49 -3.22 -7.68 -2.27
N SER A 50 -3.59 -8.95 -2.22
CA SER A 50 -4.33 -9.62 -3.30
C SER A 50 -5.70 -8.99 -3.51
N THR A 51 -6.38 -8.62 -2.41
CA THR A 51 -7.67 -7.91 -2.45
C THR A 51 -7.52 -6.55 -3.13
N MET A 52 -6.44 -5.82 -2.81
CA MET A 52 -6.13 -4.52 -3.40
C MET A 52 -5.85 -4.64 -4.89
N ILE A 53 -4.96 -5.56 -5.29
CA ILE A 53 -4.61 -5.81 -6.70
C ILE A 53 -5.87 -6.15 -7.49
N LYS A 54 -6.67 -7.09 -6.99
CA LYS A 54 -7.89 -7.53 -7.65
C LYS A 54 -8.88 -6.37 -7.88
N ALA A 55 -9.13 -5.55 -6.85
CA ALA A 55 -10.04 -4.42 -6.97
C ALA A 55 -9.61 -3.43 -8.09
N ILE A 56 -8.30 -3.21 -8.22
CA ILE A 56 -7.77 -2.30 -9.23
C ILE A 56 -7.75 -2.98 -10.61
N GLU A 57 -7.38 -4.26 -10.69
CA GLU A 57 -7.39 -5.03 -11.95
C GLU A 57 -8.78 -5.15 -12.55
N GLU A 58 -9.82 -5.35 -11.74
CA GLU A 58 -11.22 -5.35 -12.18
C GLU A 58 -11.57 -3.99 -12.81
N ASP A 59 -11.31 -2.88 -12.11
CA ASP A 59 -11.58 -1.54 -12.65
C ASP A 59 -10.75 -1.22 -13.90
N VAL A 60 -9.48 -1.63 -13.94
CA VAL A 60 -8.60 -1.44 -15.11
C VAL A 60 -9.09 -2.24 -16.31
N THR A 61 -9.51 -3.49 -16.10
CA THR A 61 -10.04 -4.36 -17.15
C THR A 61 -11.38 -3.85 -17.66
N ASP A 62 -12.27 -3.46 -16.75
CA ASP A 62 -13.62 -3.02 -17.10
C ASP A 62 -13.63 -1.64 -17.74
N TYR A 63 -12.80 -0.71 -17.27
CA TYR A 63 -12.87 0.69 -17.68
C TYR A 63 -11.73 1.18 -18.57
N GLY A 64 -10.60 0.45 -18.60
CA GLY A 64 -9.40 0.83 -19.32
C GLY A 64 -8.74 2.08 -18.75
N VAL A 65 -7.42 2.18 -18.81
CA VAL A 65 -6.69 3.33 -18.23
C VAL A 65 -6.43 4.40 -19.29
N LYS A 66 -6.68 5.66 -18.92
CA LYS A 66 -6.42 6.85 -19.74
C LYS A 66 -5.21 7.62 -19.24
N ARG A 67 -5.03 7.76 -17.93
CA ARG A 67 -3.87 8.45 -17.35
C ARG A 67 -3.48 7.87 -16.01
N VAL A 68 -2.19 7.87 -15.73
CA VAL A 68 -1.67 7.71 -14.36
C VAL A 68 -0.78 8.90 -14.02
N SER A 69 -0.98 9.48 -12.84
CA SER A 69 -0.16 10.59 -12.34
C SER A 69 0.07 10.47 -10.84
N ALA A 70 1.10 11.12 -10.32
CA ALA A 70 1.18 11.38 -8.89
C ALA A 70 -0.02 12.27 -8.45
N CYS A 71 -0.43 12.12 -7.19
CA CYS A 71 -1.44 12.95 -6.54
C CYS A 71 -0.99 13.39 -5.15
N THR A 72 -1.77 14.26 -4.53
CA THR A 72 -1.69 14.55 -3.10
C THR A 72 -2.77 13.81 -2.31
N LEU A 73 -2.59 13.67 -1.00
CA LEU A 73 -3.64 13.15 -0.13
C LEU A 73 -4.85 14.09 -0.06
N SER A 74 -4.67 15.39 -0.31
CA SER A 74 -5.81 16.32 -0.35
C SER A 74 -6.69 16.09 -1.57
N GLU A 75 -6.14 15.73 -2.74
CA GLU A 75 -6.90 15.40 -3.96
C GLU A 75 -7.94 14.30 -3.74
N GLN A 76 -7.61 13.30 -2.93
CA GLN A 76 -8.54 12.21 -2.58
C GLN A 76 -9.52 12.56 -1.43
N GLY A 77 -9.58 13.84 -1.03
CA GLY A 77 -10.41 14.32 0.06
C GLY A 77 -9.96 13.86 1.45
N ILE A 78 -8.68 13.51 1.64
CA ILE A 78 -8.12 13.23 2.96
C ILE A 78 -7.60 14.54 3.56
N ASP A 79 -8.19 14.89 4.70
CA ASP A 79 -7.80 16.07 5.47
C ASP A 79 -6.53 15.80 6.31
N ASN A 80 -5.73 16.84 6.53
CA ASN A 80 -4.51 16.74 7.33
C ASN A 80 -4.78 16.29 8.78
N SER A 81 -5.98 16.51 9.32
CA SER A 81 -6.37 16.01 10.65
C SER A 81 -6.42 14.48 10.76
N ILE A 82 -6.54 13.78 9.62
CA ILE A 82 -6.53 12.33 9.55
C ILE A 82 -5.09 11.79 9.62
N ILE A 83 -4.16 12.54 9.03
CA ILE A 83 -2.75 12.16 8.91
C ILE A 83 -2.03 12.42 10.23
N VAL A 84 -1.10 11.53 10.58
CA VAL A 84 -0.30 11.68 11.79
C VAL A 84 0.66 12.84 11.67
N SER A 85 0.75 13.66 12.72
CA SER A 85 1.68 14.78 12.74
C SER A 85 3.13 14.32 12.59
N GLY A 86 3.88 14.92 11.67
CA GLY A 86 5.23 14.50 11.27
C GLY A 86 5.28 13.48 10.13
N TYR A 87 4.12 13.04 9.61
CA TYR A 87 3.97 12.12 8.48
C TYR A 87 3.24 12.76 7.28
N GLU A 88 2.98 14.07 7.30
CA GLU A 88 2.25 14.80 6.25
C GLU A 88 2.94 14.69 4.88
N ASP A 89 4.27 14.62 4.87
CA ASP A 89 5.10 14.45 3.68
C ASP A 89 5.53 12.99 3.42
N LYS A 90 5.12 12.06 4.30
CA LYS A 90 5.47 10.64 4.23
C LYS A 90 4.30 9.83 3.69
N TYR A 91 4.02 10.02 2.40
CA TYR A 91 2.96 9.29 1.72
C TYR A 91 3.36 8.92 0.29
N LYS A 92 2.63 7.95 -0.27
CA LYS A 92 2.57 7.69 -1.71
C LYS A 92 1.14 7.82 -2.19
N CYS A 93 0.95 8.37 -3.38
CA CYS A 93 -0.36 8.58 -3.97
C CYS A 93 -0.25 8.54 -5.49
N LEU A 94 -1.00 7.64 -6.12
CA LEU A 94 -1.21 7.62 -7.56
C LEU A 94 -2.68 7.85 -7.88
N LYS A 95 -2.91 8.75 -8.83
CA LYS A 95 -4.20 8.98 -9.45
C LYS A 95 -4.26 8.20 -10.75
N ILE A 96 -5.34 7.44 -10.92
CA ILE A 96 -5.66 6.67 -12.11
C ILE A 96 -6.92 7.28 -12.71
N GLU A 97 -6.86 7.72 -13.96
CA GLU A 97 -8.02 8.20 -14.71
C GLU A 97 -8.41 7.11 -15.71
N TYR A 98 -9.67 6.71 -15.69
CA TYR A 98 -10.22 5.68 -16.58
C TYR A 98 -10.70 6.26 -17.90
N LYS A 99 -10.66 5.45 -18.96
CA LYS A 99 -10.95 5.84 -20.35
C LYS A 99 -12.45 5.97 -20.63
N LYS A 100 -13.30 5.22 -19.94
CA LYS A 100 -14.76 5.26 -20.18
C LYS A 100 -15.34 6.60 -19.71
N ASP A 101 -15.46 7.56 -20.63
CA ASP A 101 -15.92 8.93 -20.35
C ASP A 101 -17.39 9.00 -19.86
N PHE A 102 -18.18 7.94 -20.05
CA PHE A 102 -19.55 7.84 -19.50
C PHE A 102 -19.59 7.39 -18.04
N LEU A 103 -18.47 6.92 -17.50
CA LEU A 103 -18.37 6.52 -16.10
C LEU A 103 -18.28 7.79 -15.26
N LYS A 104 -19.29 8.02 -14.42
CA LYS A 104 -19.26 9.14 -13.47
C LYS A 104 -18.03 9.06 -12.56
N SER A 105 -17.75 7.87 -12.02
CA SER A 105 -16.60 7.56 -11.17
C SER A 105 -15.37 7.12 -11.95
N ASN A 106 -14.89 8.00 -12.83
CA ASN A 106 -13.74 7.75 -13.70
C ASN A 106 -12.37 8.07 -13.08
N ILE A 107 -12.32 8.49 -11.81
CA ILE A 107 -11.07 8.79 -11.13
C ILE A 107 -10.89 7.79 -10.00
N ALA A 108 -9.70 7.21 -9.88
CA ALA A 108 -9.31 6.46 -8.71
C ALA A 108 -8.00 6.95 -8.11
N PHE A 109 -7.85 6.71 -6.81
CA PHE A 109 -6.67 7.03 -6.03
C PHE A 109 -6.17 5.76 -5.34
N LEU A 110 -4.90 5.44 -5.54
CA LEU A 110 -4.15 4.44 -4.77
C LEU A 110 -3.17 5.18 -3.88
N SER A 111 -3.33 5.09 -2.56
CA SER A 111 -2.50 5.83 -1.61
C SER A 111 -2.04 4.99 -0.44
N ILE A 112 -0.86 5.33 0.08
CA ILE A 112 -0.36 4.88 1.38
C ILE A 112 -0.06 6.11 2.23
N TYR A 113 -0.59 6.13 3.44
CA TYR A 113 -0.39 7.21 4.40
C TYR A 113 -0.50 6.67 5.83
N ASN A 114 0.12 7.38 6.76
CA ASN A 114 0.03 7.06 8.19
C ASN A 114 -1.12 7.84 8.81
N TYR A 115 -1.96 7.16 9.60
CA TYR A 115 -3.19 7.73 10.15
C TYR A 115 -3.36 7.36 11.63
N TYR A 116 -4.16 8.15 12.34
CA TYR A 116 -4.53 7.85 13.72
C TYR A 116 -5.62 6.78 13.75
N THR A 117 -5.44 5.70 14.52
CA THR A 117 -6.46 4.65 14.62
C THR A 117 -7.67 5.06 15.47
N LYS A 118 -7.51 6.14 16.27
CA LYS A 118 -8.55 6.69 17.14
C LYS A 118 -8.59 8.22 17.04
N TYR A 119 -9.79 8.76 17.14
CA TYR A 119 -10.04 10.20 17.07
C TYR A 119 -10.91 10.63 18.26
N ASP A 120 -10.51 11.70 18.93
CA ASP A 120 -11.34 12.40 19.92
C ASP A 120 -12.02 13.59 19.25
N TYR A 121 -13.24 13.93 19.67
CA TYR A 121 -13.91 15.15 19.20
C TYR A 121 -13.67 16.29 20.21
N GLN A 122 -12.89 17.29 19.80
CA GLN A 122 -12.54 18.44 20.64
C GLN A 122 -12.75 19.75 19.85
N ASN A 123 -13.39 20.74 20.49
CA ASN A 123 -13.63 22.06 19.90
C ASN A 123 -14.23 22.05 18.48
N GLY A 124 -15.16 21.12 18.21
CA GLY A 124 -15.81 21.02 16.91
C GLY A 124 -15.00 20.32 15.82
N LYS A 125 -13.85 19.73 16.16
CA LYS A 125 -12.96 19.03 15.23
C LYS A 125 -12.57 17.66 15.75
N TYR A 126 -12.38 16.71 14.84
CA TYR A 126 -11.74 15.44 15.18
C TYR A 126 -10.24 15.67 15.30
N VAL A 127 -9.68 15.27 16.44
CA VAL A 127 -8.24 15.33 16.72
C VAL A 127 -7.77 13.89 16.92
N GLY A 128 -6.84 13.47 16.08
CA GLY A 128 -6.25 12.14 16.17
C GLY A 128 -5.49 11.95 17.48
N LYS A 129 -5.64 10.78 18.10
CA LYS A 129 -5.02 10.47 19.40
C LYS A 129 -4.75 8.98 19.52
N GLY A 130 -3.64 8.65 20.16
CA GLY A 130 -3.30 7.28 20.51
C GLY A 130 -2.44 6.61 19.44
N GLU A 131 -2.77 5.36 19.14
CA GLU A 131 -2.00 4.51 18.23
C GLU A 131 -2.13 5.00 16.79
N THR A 132 -1.09 4.74 16.02
CA THR A 132 -1.00 5.08 14.61
C THR A 132 -0.82 3.81 13.81
N SER A 133 -1.29 3.84 12.57
CA SER A 133 -1.13 2.71 11.66
C SER A 133 -0.92 3.22 10.24
N TRP A 134 -0.31 2.39 9.41
CA TRP A 134 -0.20 2.65 7.99
C TRP A 134 -1.41 2.09 7.28
N MET A 135 -1.97 2.85 6.35
CA MET A 135 -3.14 2.45 5.57
C MET A 135 -2.78 2.42 4.10
N ILE A 136 -3.12 1.34 3.40
CA ILE A 136 -3.25 1.34 1.95
C ILE A 136 -4.71 1.52 1.57
N SER A 137 -4.97 2.47 0.68
CA SER A 137 -6.32 2.84 0.27
C SER A 137 -6.41 2.89 -1.24
N TYR A 138 -7.40 2.20 -1.79
CA TYR A 138 -7.88 2.39 -3.14
C TYR A 138 -9.29 2.96 -3.11
N LYS A 139 -9.51 4.09 -3.78
CA LYS A 139 -10.82 4.76 -3.87
C LYS A 139 -11.12 5.12 -5.30
N ARG A 140 -12.20 4.60 -5.88
CA ARG A 140 -12.72 5.03 -7.19
C ARG A 140 -13.97 5.87 -6.99
N GLY A 141 -14.04 7.00 -7.68
CA GLY A 141 -15.01 8.03 -7.39
C GLY A 141 -14.96 9.22 -8.35
N TYR A 142 -15.59 10.31 -7.92
CA TYR A 142 -15.72 11.55 -8.69
C TYR A 142 -15.80 12.77 -7.76
N TYR A 143 -15.50 13.95 -8.29
CA TYR A 143 -15.68 15.21 -7.58
C TYR A 143 -17.10 15.74 -7.77
N LYS A 144 -17.78 16.08 -6.68
CA LYS A 144 -19.13 16.65 -6.73
C LYS A 144 -19.14 18.13 -7.12
N GLU A 145 -18.06 18.85 -6.80
CA GLU A 145 -17.96 20.28 -7.00
C GLU A 145 -16.65 20.65 -7.71
N TYR A 146 -16.73 21.72 -8.50
CA TYR A 146 -15.62 22.30 -9.23
C TYR A 146 -15.54 23.79 -8.93
N ASN A 147 -14.32 24.31 -8.94
CA ASN A 147 -14.03 25.73 -8.93
C ASN A 147 -14.41 26.36 -10.27
N PHE A 148 -14.47 27.70 -10.31
CA PHE A 148 -14.84 28.43 -11.51
C PHE A 148 -13.85 28.22 -12.68
N ASP A 149 -12.59 27.93 -12.37
CA ASP A 149 -11.54 27.60 -13.35
C ASP A 149 -11.63 26.14 -13.88
N GLY A 150 -12.62 25.38 -13.44
CA GLY A 150 -12.80 23.97 -13.80
C GLY A 150 -11.91 22.99 -13.03
N SER A 151 -11.08 23.47 -12.10
CA SER A 151 -10.35 22.58 -11.18
C SER A 151 -11.32 21.96 -10.18
N PRO A 152 -11.15 20.68 -9.79
CA PRO A 152 -12.04 20.06 -8.81
C PRO A 152 -11.82 20.63 -7.42
N LYS A 153 -12.92 20.79 -6.66
CA LYS A 153 -12.81 21.03 -5.22
C LYS A 153 -12.51 19.71 -4.52
N TYR A 154 -11.28 19.53 -4.06
CA TYR A 154 -10.85 18.21 -3.61
C TYR A 154 -11.64 17.63 -2.42
N GLN A 155 -12.14 18.48 -1.52
CA GLN A 155 -13.00 18.08 -0.41
C GLN A 155 -14.38 17.56 -0.85
N SER A 156 -14.74 17.73 -2.12
CA SER A 156 -15.98 17.21 -2.69
C SER A 156 -15.83 15.83 -3.32
N PHE A 157 -14.64 15.21 -3.24
CA PHE A 157 -14.42 13.87 -3.76
C PHE A 157 -15.32 12.87 -3.05
N PHE A 158 -16.02 12.06 -3.84
CA PHE A 158 -16.91 11.02 -3.36
C PHE A 158 -16.50 9.68 -3.98
N ALA A 159 -16.22 8.70 -3.12
CA ALA A 159 -15.87 7.36 -3.54
C ALA A 159 -17.14 6.52 -3.73
N ASP A 160 -17.33 5.99 -4.94
CA ASP A 160 -18.36 4.99 -5.26
C ASP A 160 -17.90 3.58 -4.86
N ALA A 161 -16.59 3.32 -4.95
CA ALA A 161 -15.96 2.09 -4.50
C ALA A 161 -14.72 2.43 -3.67
N SER A 162 -14.51 1.69 -2.58
CA SER A 162 -13.35 1.87 -1.72
C SER A 162 -12.91 0.56 -1.09
N THR A 163 -11.60 0.32 -1.17
CA THR A 163 -10.90 -0.76 -0.48
C THR A 163 -9.83 -0.12 0.38
N MET A 164 -9.84 -0.42 1.68
CA MET A 164 -8.87 0.10 2.66
C MET A 164 -8.35 -1.04 3.50
N LYS A 165 -7.04 -1.14 3.67
CA LYS A 165 -6.39 -2.18 4.47
C LYS A 165 -5.28 -1.58 5.32
N GLU A 166 -5.25 -1.99 6.57
CA GLU A 166 -4.17 -1.61 7.49
C GLU A 166 -2.91 -2.43 7.17
N LEU A 167 -1.76 -1.77 7.27
CA LEU A 167 -0.46 -2.39 7.15
C LEU A 167 0.08 -2.62 8.59
N PRO A 168 0.52 -3.84 8.92
CA PRO A 168 0.85 -4.26 10.28
C PRO A 168 2.20 -3.75 10.80
N GLU A 169 3.03 -3.15 9.94
CA GLU A 169 4.39 -2.71 10.26
C GLU A 169 4.69 -1.33 9.67
N GLU A 170 5.76 -0.71 10.15
CA GLU A 170 6.33 0.51 9.57
C GLU A 170 6.74 0.30 8.11
N VAL A 171 6.43 1.28 7.27
CA VAL A 171 6.61 1.20 5.82
C VAL A 171 7.71 2.15 5.37
N ASP A 172 8.66 1.62 4.59
CA ASP A 172 9.62 2.39 3.83
C ASP A 172 9.00 2.84 2.49
N LEU A 173 8.85 4.15 2.36
CA LEU A 173 8.29 4.80 1.17
C LEU A 173 9.36 5.42 0.25
N SER A 174 10.64 5.11 0.46
CA SER A 174 11.75 5.70 -0.29
C SER A 174 11.76 5.33 -1.78
N ASP A 175 11.29 4.13 -2.11
CA ASP A 175 11.22 3.63 -3.48
C ASP A 175 10.16 4.35 -4.30
N ALA A 176 10.53 4.78 -5.51
CA ALA A 176 9.59 5.44 -6.41
C ALA A 176 8.56 4.45 -6.95
N SER A 177 7.30 4.86 -7.04
CA SER A 177 6.33 4.15 -7.87
C SER A 177 6.75 4.27 -9.33
N VAL A 178 6.53 3.22 -10.11
CA VAL A 178 7.00 3.17 -11.50
C VAL A 178 5.89 2.67 -12.41
N LEU A 179 5.71 3.34 -13.54
CA LEU A 179 4.93 2.82 -14.65
C LEU A 179 5.87 2.49 -15.80
N ASN A 180 5.97 1.21 -16.15
CA ASN A 180 6.81 0.73 -17.24
C ASN A 180 5.97 0.49 -18.49
N PHE A 181 6.41 0.99 -19.65
CA PHE A 181 5.74 0.81 -20.93
C PHE A 181 6.52 -0.10 -21.86
N THR A 182 5.79 -0.99 -22.54
CA THR A 182 6.35 -1.87 -23.56
C THR A 182 5.42 -1.93 -24.76
N ALA A 183 5.95 -1.62 -25.95
CA ALA A 183 5.22 -1.83 -27.20
C ALA A 183 5.19 -3.34 -27.51
N LEU A 184 4.00 -3.90 -27.76
CA LEU A 184 3.85 -5.33 -28.06
C LEU A 184 3.75 -5.57 -29.58
N SER A 185 2.92 -4.80 -30.27
CA SER A 185 2.73 -4.88 -31.73
C SER A 185 2.20 -3.54 -32.28
N GLU A 186 1.90 -3.47 -33.58
CA GLU A 186 1.30 -2.26 -34.17
C GLU A 186 0.02 -1.85 -33.43
N ASN A 187 0.05 -0.65 -32.83
CA ASN A 187 -1.05 -0.07 -32.05
C ASN A 187 -1.49 -0.85 -30.80
N ILE A 188 -0.77 -1.88 -30.35
CA ILE A 188 -1.03 -2.58 -29.08
C ILE A 188 0.17 -2.41 -28.16
N ASN A 189 -0.09 -1.86 -26.98
CA ASN A 189 0.91 -1.54 -25.99
C ASN A 189 0.54 -2.18 -24.65
N ALA A 190 1.54 -2.46 -23.83
CA ALA A 190 1.39 -2.89 -22.45
C ALA A 190 2.00 -1.86 -21.51
N ALA A 191 1.41 -1.78 -20.32
CA ALA A 191 1.97 -1.07 -19.20
C ALA A 191 1.95 -1.95 -17.94
N SER A 192 2.95 -1.76 -17.09
CA SER A 192 3.03 -2.37 -15.77
C SER A 192 3.22 -1.28 -14.73
N LEU A 193 2.21 -1.09 -13.89
CA LEU A 193 2.26 -0.19 -12.74
C LEU A 193 2.79 -0.95 -11.54
N VAL A 194 3.89 -0.47 -10.99
CA VAL A 194 4.52 -0.97 -9.76
C VAL A 194 4.37 0.11 -8.69
N PHE A 195 3.66 -0.21 -7.63
CA PHE A 195 3.47 0.64 -6.47
C PHE A 195 4.13 -0.03 -5.25
N PRO A 196 5.41 0.30 -4.97
CA PRO A 196 6.21 -0.48 -4.05
C PRO A 196 5.86 -0.21 -2.59
N ILE A 197 5.78 -1.29 -1.81
CA ILE A 197 5.46 -1.30 -0.38
C ILE A 197 6.51 -2.15 0.29
N LYS A 198 7.34 -1.54 1.12
CA LYS A 198 8.46 -2.22 1.76
C LYS A 198 8.38 -2.01 3.26
N ASN A 199 8.59 -3.05 4.06
CA ASN A 199 8.72 -2.86 5.51
C ASN A 199 10.17 -2.50 5.89
N LEU A 200 10.40 -2.17 7.17
CA LEU A 200 11.74 -1.81 7.66
C LEU A 200 12.77 -2.95 7.60
N THR A 201 12.33 -4.21 7.50
CA THR A 201 13.21 -5.38 7.36
C THR A 201 13.62 -5.63 5.90
N GLY A 202 12.97 -4.94 4.96
CA GLY A 202 13.26 -4.97 3.53
C GLY A 202 12.45 -5.98 2.72
N GLU A 203 11.43 -6.59 3.32
CA GLU A 203 10.46 -7.41 2.60
C GLU A 203 9.56 -6.51 1.73
N HIS A 204 9.26 -7.00 0.53
CA HIS A 204 8.48 -6.28 -0.47
C HIS A 204 7.08 -6.87 -0.59
N TYR A 205 6.11 -5.98 -0.65
CA TYR A 205 4.70 -6.30 -0.82
C TYR A 205 4.04 -5.38 -1.85
N ASP A 206 4.74 -5.18 -2.95
CA ASP A 206 4.40 -4.23 -3.98
C ASP A 206 3.04 -4.53 -4.63
N VAL A 207 2.26 -3.49 -4.92
CA VAL A 207 1.06 -3.63 -5.75
C VAL A 207 1.49 -3.51 -7.21
N ASN A 208 1.38 -4.63 -7.93
CA ASN A 208 1.78 -4.74 -9.33
C ASN A 208 0.54 -4.94 -10.20
N ILE A 209 0.37 -4.11 -11.23
CA ILE A 209 -0.80 -4.12 -12.09
C ILE A 209 -0.36 -4.05 -13.54
N GLY A 210 -0.59 -5.13 -14.28
CA GLY A 210 -0.34 -5.19 -15.71
C GLY A 210 -1.62 -4.90 -16.51
N PHE A 211 -1.52 -4.10 -17.56
CA PHE A 211 -2.65 -3.87 -18.47
C PHE A 211 -2.19 -3.59 -19.90
N ILE A 212 -3.09 -3.85 -20.84
CA ILE A 212 -2.91 -3.53 -22.26
C ILE A 212 -3.76 -2.34 -22.66
N TYR A 213 -3.29 -1.59 -23.65
CA TYR A 213 -4.04 -0.48 -24.23
C TYR A 213 -3.73 -0.35 -25.72
N THR A 214 -4.72 0.12 -26.46
CA THR A 214 -4.63 0.30 -27.91
C THR A 214 -4.37 1.76 -28.27
N GLY A 215 -3.46 2.01 -29.22
CA GLY A 215 -3.15 3.35 -29.72
C GLY A 215 -2.14 4.11 -28.88
N ASN A 216 -1.32 4.91 -29.56
CA ASN A 216 -0.14 5.52 -28.95
C ASN A 216 -0.41 6.83 -28.18
N ASN A 217 -1.57 7.45 -28.42
CA ASN A 217 -1.96 8.75 -27.83
C ASN A 217 -3.04 8.63 -26.73
N LEU A 218 -3.56 7.42 -26.47
CA LEU A 218 -4.75 7.25 -25.63
C LEU A 218 -4.43 7.12 -24.14
N PHE A 219 -3.18 6.84 -23.80
CA PHE A 219 -2.71 6.71 -22.43
C PHE A 219 -1.69 7.81 -22.11
N LYS A 220 -1.73 8.41 -20.92
CA LYS A 220 -0.79 9.45 -20.47
C LYS A 220 -0.16 9.11 -19.11
N CYS A 221 1.09 9.51 -18.92
CA CYS A 221 1.84 9.33 -17.67
C CYS A 221 2.49 10.64 -17.25
N LYS A 222 2.18 11.11 -16.05
CA LYS A 222 2.80 12.32 -15.49
C LYS A 222 3.75 11.96 -14.37
N ALA A 223 5.05 11.96 -14.67
CA ALA A 223 6.10 11.68 -13.69
C ALA A 223 6.16 12.77 -12.61
N ASN A 224 6.62 12.39 -11.42
CA ASN A 224 6.92 13.28 -10.31
C ASN A 224 8.30 12.96 -9.73
N ASN A 225 9.23 13.91 -9.86
CA ASN A 225 10.60 13.78 -9.36
C ASN A 225 10.79 14.42 -7.98
N ALA A 226 9.72 14.88 -7.33
CA ALA A 226 9.79 15.42 -5.98
C ALA A 226 10.39 14.41 -4.99
N THR A 227 10.95 14.89 -3.89
CA THR A 227 11.45 14.02 -2.81
C THR A 227 10.34 13.18 -2.19
N THR A 228 9.13 13.74 -2.11
CA THR A 228 7.89 13.11 -1.62
C THR A 228 7.07 12.57 -2.79
N ASN A 229 6.42 11.42 -2.59
CA ASN A 229 5.58 10.76 -3.60
C ASN A 229 6.24 10.65 -5.00
N LYS A 230 7.46 10.10 -5.03
CA LYS A 230 8.23 9.87 -6.27
C LYS A 230 7.46 8.94 -7.20
N PHE A 231 7.27 9.37 -8.44
CA PHE A 231 6.63 8.56 -9.49
C PHE A 231 7.39 8.69 -10.81
N ARG A 232 7.73 7.56 -11.43
CA ARG A 232 8.50 7.51 -12.68
C ARG A 232 7.71 6.85 -13.79
N CYS A 233 7.86 7.39 -14.98
CA CYS A 233 7.28 6.86 -16.21
C CYS A 233 8.43 6.36 -17.09
N ASN A 234 8.63 5.05 -17.14
CA ASN A 234 9.73 4.42 -17.85
C ASN A 234 9.23 3.81 -19.14
N CYS A 235 9.91 4.08 -20.25
CA CYS A 235 9.58 3.47 -21.54
C CYS A 235 10.73 2.56 -21.98
N SER A 236 10.45 1.28 -22.22
CA SER A 236 11.46 0.30 -22.64
C SER A 236 11.64 0.19 -24.16
N SER A 237 10.93 1.01 -24.95
CA SER A 237 11.00 0.99 -26.43
C SER A 237 11.46 2.34 -27.00
N SER A 238 12.15 2.32 -28.14
CA SER A 238 12.61 3.53 -28.87
C SER A 238 11.53 4.15 -29.79
N ASN A 239 10.29 3.66 -29.73
CA ASN A 239 9.21 4.09 -30.62
C ASN A 239 8.55 5.40 -30.17
N SER A 240 7.88 6.09 -31.11
CA SER A 240 7.13 7.35 -30.92
C SER A 240 6.06 7.32 -29.81
N LEU A 241 5.68 6.13 -29.36
CA LEU A 241 4.83 5.86 -28.21
C LEU A 241 5.25 6.69 -26.98
N CYS A 242 6.55 6.70 -26.66
CA CYS A 242 7.01 7.29 -25.40
C CYS A 242 6.86 8.82 -25.39
N ASN A 243 7.13 9.51 -26.50
CA ASN A 243 7.12 10.97 -26.57
C ASN A 243 5.73 11.61 -26.41
N GLN A 244 4.67 10.84 -26.62
CA GLN A 244 3.27 11.31 -26.55
C GLN A 244 2.62 11.06 -25.18
N ILE A 245 3.26 10.26 -24.32
CA ILE A 245 2.71 9.83 -23.03
C ILE A 245 3.13 10.79 -21.89
N TYR A 246 4.26 11.50 -22.01
CA TYR A 246 4.75 12.43 -20.98
C TYR A 246 4.04 13.79 -21.06
N GLU A 247 3.07 14.05 -20.18
CA GLU A 247 2.45 15.38 -19.94
C GLU A 247 2.40 15.73 -18.45
#